data_AF-A0A2E6MR64-F1
#
_entry.id   AF-A0A2E6MR64-F1
#
_cell.length_a   1.000
_cell.length_b   1.000
_cell.length_c   1.000
_cell.angle_alpha   90.00
_cell.angle_beta   90.00
_cell.angle_gamma   90.00
#
_symmetry.space_group_name_H-M   'P 1'
#
loop_
_entity.id
_entity.type
_entity.pdbx_description
1 polymer ?
#
loop_
_entity_poly.entity_id
_entity_poly.type
_entity_poly.pdbx_seq_one_letter_code
_entity_poly.pdbx_strand_id
1 'polypeptide(L)'
;MLDALKSLFETNAISEEIKNDIEEAWNAKVKENQMQITAELREEFASKYEHDKANMVEAVEKMLDEKLNEEISEFAEDRKKLAEARAKYHVAMRDNADLLKGFVMEQLGKEVSELHQDQKVMANKFGKLEEFVVDALAKEIAEFHEDKKDLAETKVRLIREAKEHLSKVKQSFIEKGAKVVEKTVAKTLNNEISQLKEDIDVARRNDFGRKIFETFAEEYNNSYMNEKSETAKLLKVVELKDKQLAEANANAEKKAKLVESKDAEIKNAVETAKRKETISELVAPLSKEQKEIMQDLLESVATDKLEGNFNKYLPAVIDGKSVAKKATLTEAKEITGDKIDENSSSASDSAKVDNVVDIRRLAGLN
;
A
#
# COMPACT_ATOMS: atom_id res chain seq x y z
N MET A 1 198.20 11.36 -0.88
CA MET A 1 198.71 11.86 0.42
C MET A 1 199.16 10.73 1.37
N LEU A 2 198.54 9.55 1.38
CA LEU A 2 198.91 8.46 2.32
C LEU A 2 200.40 8.07 2.34
N ASP A 3 201.08 7.93 1.19
CA ASP A 3 202.50 7.56 1.16
C ASP A 3 203.44 8.60 1.81
N ALA A 4 203.10 9.89 1.75
CA ALA A 4 203.92 10.95 2.34
C ALA A 4 203.92 10.88 3.89
N LEU A 5 202.80 10.48 4.49
CA LEU A 5 202.68 10.27 5.94
C LEU A 5 203.44 9.01 6.37
N LYS A 6 203.46 7.96 5.54
CA LYS A 6 204.14 6.70 5.83
C LYS A 6 205.65 6.87 6.06
N SER A 7 206.29 7.80 5.34
CA SER A 7 207.71 8.15 5.56
C SER A 7 207.99 8.87 6.88
N LEU A 8 207.00 9.53 7.49
CA LEU A 8 207.18 10.28 8.73
C LEU A 8 206.91 9.42 9.98
N PHE A 9 206.01 8.45 9.89
CA PHE A 9 205.62 7.61 11.03
C PHE A 9 206.65 6.56 11.45
N GLU A 10 207.58 6.14 10.58
CA GLU A 10 208.54 5.05 10.90
C GLU A 10 210.00 5.49 11.11
N THR A 11 210.34 6.78 10.97
CA THR A 11 211.64 7.32 11.44
C THR A 11 211.53 8.05 12.79
N ASN A 12 210.60 7.57 13.63
CA ASN A 12 210.54 7.72 15.09
C ASN A 12 210.92 9.11 15.67
N ALA A 13 210.28 10.17 15.17
CA ALA A 13 210.52 11.56 15.57
C ALA A 13 209.22 12.33 15.88
N ILE A 14 208.20 11.65 16.43
CA ILE A 14 206.86 12.19 16.70
C ILE A 14 206.49 11.88 18.15
N SER A 15 206.22 12.92 18.94
CA SER A 15 205.71 12.80 20.31
C SER A 15 204.20 12.53 20.34
N GLU A 16 203.71 12.03 21.47
CA GLU A 16 202.31 11.63 21.67
C GLU A 16 201.31 12.80 21.49
N GLU A 17 201.74 14.03 21.81
CA GLU A 17 201.03 15.30 21.53
C GLU A 17 200.56 15.43 20.08
N ILE A 18 201.47 15.26 19.11
CA ILE A 18 201.18 15.45 17.68
C ILE A 18 200.12 14.44 17.19
N LYS A 19 200.02 13.28 17.84
CA LYS A 19 199.03 12.25 17.50
C LYS A 19 197.62 12.67 17.95
N ASN A 20 197.49 13.27 19.13
CA ASN A 20 196.22 13.83 19.60
C ASN A 20 195.78 15.01 18.73
N ASP A 21 196.68 15.93 18.37
CA ASP A 21 196.38 17.04 17.46
C ASP A 21 195.84 16.55 16.10
N ILE A 22 196.44 15.50 15.54
CA ILE A 22 196.00 14.89 14.28
C ILE A 22 194.63 14.21 14.45
N GLU A 23 194.38 13.53 15.57
CA GLU A 23 193.12 12.82 15.82
C GLU A 23 191.97 13.79 16.13
N GLU A 24 192.22 14.91 16.83
CA GLU A 24 191.25 15.97 17.03
C GLU A 24 190.97 16.73 15.73
N ALA A 25 192.00 17.08 14.95
CA ALA A 25 191.83 17.70 13.62
C ALA A 25 191.08 16.78 12.63
N TRP A 26 191.33 15.46 12.68
CA TRP A 26 190.60 14.48 11.88
C TRP A 26 189.13 14.39 12.30
N ASN A 27 188.85 14.27 13.59
CA ASN A 27 187.47 14.25 14.10
C ASN A 27 186.73 15.56 13.82
N ALA A 28 187.41 16.70 13.90
CA ALA A 28 186.88 17.99 13.47
C ALA A 28 186.51 17.98 11.97
N LYS A 29 187.39 17.50 11.09
CA LYS A 29 187.12 17.40 9.64
C LYS A 29 186.02 16.38 9.30
N VAL A 30 185.94 15.25 9.99
CA VAL A 30 184.83 14.29 9.83
C VAL A 30 183.50 14.92 10.23
N LYS A 31 183.47 15.65 11.35
CA LYS A 31 182.27 16.35 11.84
C LYS A 31 181.87 17.52 10.93
N GLU A 32 182.84 18.26 10.39
CA GLU A 32 182.64 19.31 9.38
C GLU A 32 182.02 18.74 8.10
N ASN A 33 182.60 17.67 7.55
CA ASN A 33 182.07 16.99 6.36
C ASN A 33 180.66 16.42 6.62
N GLN A 34 180.38 15.87 7.81
CA GLN A 34 179.04 15.43 8.18
C GLN A 34 178.04 16.60 8.25
N MET A 35 178.44 17.76 8.76
CA MET A 35 177.59 18.97 8.77
C MET A 35 177.39 19.54 7.36
N GLN A 36 178.39 19.48 6.48
CA GLN A 36 178.25 19.85 5.07
C GLN A 36 177.28 18.91 4.35
N ILE A 37 177.52 17.59 4.38
CA ILE A 37 176.67 16.59 3.71
C ILE A 37 175.22 16.63 4.25
N THR A 38 175.01 16.86 5.55
CA THR A 38 173.65 16.99 6.10
C THR A 38 173.00 18.35 5.83
N ALA A 39 173.76 19.40 5.51
CA ALA A 39 173.22 20.65 4.99
C ALA A 39 172.84 20.51 3.50
N GLU A 40 173.76 20.00 2.67
CA GLU A 40 173.56 19.73 1.23
C GLU A 40 172.36 18.81 1.01
N LEU A 41 172.27 17.68 1.73
CA LEU A 41 171.15 16.76 1.62
C LEU A 41 169.82 17.39 2.06
N ARG A 42 169.85 18.30 3.05
CA ARG A 42 168.66 19.04 3.51
C ARG A 42 168.22 20.10 2.50
N GLU A 43 169.18 20.74 1.83
CA GLU A 43 168.92 21.70 0.74
C GLU A 43 168.40 20.97 -0.51
N GLU A 44 168.96 19.80 -0.88
CA GLU A 44 168.40 18.93 -1.91
C GLU A 44 166.97 18.48 -1.60
N PHE A 45 166.70 18.02 -0.37
CA PHE A 45 165.34 17.61 0.01
C PHE A 45 164.35 18.79 0.04
N ALA A 46 164.78 19.98 0.48
CA ALA A 46 163.95 21.18 0.44
C ALA A 46 163.68 21.63 -1.02
N SER A 47 164.70 21.61 -1.87
CA SER A 47 164.60 21.94 -3.29
C SER A 47 163.69 20.98 -4.05
N LYS A 48 163.86 19.66 -3.85
CA LYS A 48 162.97 18.63 -4.42
C LYS A 48 161.54 18.74 -3.89
N TYR A 49 161.37 19.02 -2.59
CA TYR A 49 160.04 19.23 -2.01
C TYR A 49 159.32 20.44 -2.62
N GLU A 50 159.98 21.60 -2.76
CA GLU A 50 159.39 22.78 -3.39
C GLU A 50 159.15 22.59 -4.90
N HIS A 51 160.04 21.88 -5.62
CA HIS A 51 159.84 21.48 -7.01
C HIS A 51 158.62 20.56 -7.18
N ASP A 52 158.52 19.48 -6.40
CA ASP A 52 157.43 18.51 -6.53
C ASP A 52 156.09 19.14 -6.07
N LYS A 53 156.12 20.00 -5.06
CA LYS A 53 155.00 20.85 -4.63
C LYS A 53 154.56 21.82 -5.74
N ALA A 54 155.49 22.50 -6.41
CA ALA A 54 155.18 23.37 -7.54
C ALA A 54 154.54 22.59 -8.70
N ASN A 55 155.11 21.43 -9.06
CA ASN A 55 154.56 20.55 -10.09
C ASN A 55 153.16 20.02 -9.72
N MET A 56 152.90 19.71 -8.44
CA MET A 56 151.56 19.31 -7.99
C MET A 56 150.57 20.49 -8.00
N VAL A 57 151.00 21.71 -7.70
CA VAL A 57 150.16 22.91 -7.84
C VAL A 57 149.85 23.18 -9.30
N GLU A 58 150.84 23.18 -10.19
CA GLU A 58 150.65 23.38 -11.64
C GLU A 58 149.75 22.29 -12.25
N ALA A 59 149.91 21.03 -11.84
CA ALA A 59 149.06 19.93 -12.29
C ALA A 59 147.60 20.07 -11.80
N VAL A 60 147.38 20.55 -10.57
CA VAL A 60 146.03 20.81 -10.03
C VAL A 60 145.40 22.03 -10.67
N GLU A 61 146.15 23.13 -10.83
CA GLU A 61 145.70 24.37 -11.48
C GLU A 61 145.34 24.10 -12.94
N LYS A 62 146.18 23.38 -13.68
CA LYS A 62 145.90 22.96 -15.05
C LYS A 62 144.72 22.01 -15.16
N MET A 63 144.60 21.00 -14.29
CA MET A 63 143.45 20.09 -14.30
C MET A 63 142.14 20.82 -13.97
N LEU A 64 142.20 21.80 -13.05
CA LEU A 64 141.08 22.67 -12.73
C LEU A 64 140.71 23.53 -13.94
N ASP A 65 141.65 24.26 -14.54
CA ASP A 65 141.40 25.11 -15.70
C ASP A 65 140.89 24.32 -16.91
N GLU A 66 141.47 23.16 -17.23
CA GLU A 66 140.98 22.31 -18.33
C GLU A 66 139.53 21.88 -18.09
N LYS A 67 139.18 21.40 -16.88
CA LYS A 67 137.81 20.97 -16.55
C LYS A 67 136.81 22.12 -16.44
N LEU A 68 137.20 23.23 -15.83
CA LEU A 68 136.31 24.37 -15.57
C LEU A 68 136.04 25.15 -16.86
N ASN A 69 137.01 25.24 -17.79
CA ASN A 69 136.76 25.77 -19.13
C ASN A 69 135.91 24.82 -19.99
N GLU A 70 136.08 23.50 -19.88
CA GLU A 70 135.22 22.51 -20.56
C GLU A 70 133.77 22.62 -20.07
N GLU A 71 133.53 22.60 -18.76
CA GLU A 71 132.19 22.77 -18.16
C GLU A 71 131.57 24.15 -18.47
N ILE A 72 132.34 25.24 -18.49
CA ILE A 72 131.86 26.56 -18.90
C ILE A 72 131.45 26.57 -20.38
N SER A 73 132.20 25.88 -21.24
CA SER A 73 131.89 25.77 -22.67
C SER A 73 130.61 24.97 -22.89
N GLU A 74 130.47 23.80 -22.26
CA GLU A 74 129.24 22.98 -22.30
C GLU A 74 128.04 23.75 -21.75
N PHE A 75 128.18 24.45 -20.60
CA PHE A 75 127.10 25.25 -20.03
C PHE A 75 126.71 26.45 -20.91
N ALA A 76 127.67 27.08 -21.61
CA ALA A 76 127.39 28.15 -22.56
C ALA A 76 126.64 27.61 -23.80
N GLU A 77 127.04 26.46 -24.32
CA GLU A 77 126.31 25.77 -25.38
C GLU A 77 124.89 25.38 -24.95
N ASP A 78 124.73 24.75 -23.79
CA ASP A 78 123.43 24.25 -23.33
C ASP A 78 122.48 25.39 -22.98
N ARG A 79 123.00 26.50 -22.43
CA ARG A 79 122.23 27.75 -22.29
C ARG A 79 121.76 28.29 -23.65
N LYS A 80 122.57 28.17 -24.70
CA LYS A 80 122.19 28.55 -26.08
C LYS A 80 121.14 27.58 -26.66
N LYS A 81 121.35 26.26 -26.56
CA LYS A 81 120.40 25.21 -26.97
C LYS A 81 119.05 25.38 -26.26
N LEU A 82 119.05 25.69 -24.96
CA LEU A 82 117.85 26.00 -24.17
C LEU A 82 117.13 27.26 -24.66
N ALA A 83 117.87 28.33 -24.97
CA ALA A 83 117.29 29.56 -25.51
C ALA A 83 116.64 29.33 -26.89
N GLU A 84 117.32 28.60 -27.78
CA GLU A 84 116.78 28.20 -29.09
C GLU A 84 115.55 27.29 -28.95
N ALA A 85 115.58 26.32 -28.04
CA ALA A 85 114.45 25.43 -27.78
C ALA A 85 113.23 26.20 -27.23
N ARG A 86 113.44 27.16 -26.31
CA ARG A 86 112.37 28.05 -25.82
C ARG A 86 111.82 28.94 -26.93
N ALA A 87 112.67 29.51 -27.78
CA ALA A 87 112.23 30.30 -28.93
C ALA A 87 111.38 29.47 -29.91
N LYS A 88 111.86 28.26 -30.28
CA LYS A 88 111.12 27.31 -31.14
C LYS A 88 109.78 26.90 -30.50
N TYR A 89 109.75 26.66 -29.19
CA TYR A 89 108.52 26.35 -28.45
C TYR A 89 107.52 27.51 -28.42
N HIS A 90 107.97 28.75 -28.20
CA HIS A 90 107.07 29.91 -28.22
C HIS A 90 106.49 30.20 -29.61
N VAL A 91 107.29 30.01 -30.68
CA VAL A 91 106.78 30.08 -32.08
C VAL A 91 105.75 28.98 -32.31
N ALA A 92 106.08 27.71 -32.02
CA ALA A 92 105.16 26.60 -32.19
C ALA A 92 103.87 26.75 -31.36
N MET A 93 103.93 27.26 -30.13
CA MET A 93 102.73 27.57 -29.34
C MET A 93 101.88 28.67 -29.97
N ARG A 94 102.51 29.71 -30.53
CA ARG A 94 101.79 30.77 -31.24
C ARG A 94 101.09 30.22 -32.48
N ASP A 95 101.80 29.47 -33.31
CA ASP A 95 101.27 28.92 -34.55
C ASP A 95 100.10 27.95 -34.28
N ASN A 96 100.23 27.09 -33.26
CA ASN A 96 99.13 26.23 -32.81
C ASN A 96 97.95 27.02 -32.21
N ALA A 97 98.19 28.14 -31.52
CA ALA A 97 97.13 28.99 -31.00
C ALA A 97 96.37 29.75 -32.11
N ASP A 98 97.08 30.27 -33.11
CA ASP A 98 96.45 30.92 -34.28
C ASP A 98 95.72 29.87 -35.17
N LEU A 99 96.22 28.63 -35.29
CA LEU A 99 95.50 27.50 -35.91
C LEU A 99 94.23 27.10 -35.14
N LEU A 100 94.31 26.92 -33.82
CA LEU A 100 93.16 26.56 -32.98
C LEU A 100 92.09 27.66 -33.01
N LYS A 101 92.51 28.93 -32.96
CA LYS A 101 91.63 30.09 -33.13
C LYS A 101 90.95 30.10 -34.51
N GLY A 102 91.68 29.75 -35.57
CA GLY A 102 91.13 29.58 -36.91
C GLY A 102 90.04 28.50 -36.96
N PHE A 103 90.36 27.30 -36.46
CA PHE A 103 89.41 26.17 -36.37
C PHE A 103 88.16 26.51 -35.56
N VAL A 104 88.31 27.12 -34.37
CA VAL A 104 87.17 27.53 -33.53
C VAL A 104 86.32 28.59 -34.21
N MET A 105 86.91 29.58 -34.88
CA MET A 105 86.16 30.60 -35.62
C MET A 105 85.43 30.02 -36.84
N GLU A 106 86.06 29.10 -37.57
CA GLU A 106 85.43 28.44 -38.72
C GLU A 106 84.28 27.53 -38.28
N GLN A 107 84.48 26.75 -37.22
CA GLN A 107 83.47 25.84 -36.69
C GLN A 107 82.29 26.61 -36.08
N LEU A 108 82.54 27.65 -35.29
CA LEU A 108 81.49 28.53 -34.75
C LEU A 108 80.76 29.28 -35.87
N GLY A 109 81.46 29.69 -36.93
CA GLY A 109 80.85 30.32 -38.11
C GLY A 109 79.91 29.38 -38.87
N LYS A 110 80.27 28.09 -38.99
CA LYS A 110 79.39 27.05 -39.55
C LYS A 110 78.18 26.82 -38.65
N GLU A 111 78.40 26.55 -37.36
CA GLU A 111 77.35 26.24 -36.39
C GLU A 111 76.32 27.39 -36.28
N VAL A 112 76.76 28.65 -36.23
CA VAL A 112 75.87 29.83 -36.24
C VAL A 112 75.10 29.97 -37.57
N SER A 113 75.73 29.64 -38.71
CA SER A 113 75.08 29.64 -40.03
C SER A 113 74.02 28.54 -40.15
N GLU A 114 74.32 27.35 -39.67
CA GLU A 114 73.41 26.18 -39.64
C GLU A 114 72.23 26.45 -38.71
N LEU A 115 72.47 26.93 -37.49
CA LEU A 115 71.44 27.31 -36.52
C LEU A 115 70.51 28.42 -37.08
N HIS A 116 71.06 29.38 -37.82
CA HIS A 116 70.25 30.42 -38.49
C HIS A 116 69.45 29.89 -39.70
N GLN A 117 69.94 28.86 -40.40
CA GLN A 117 69.16 28.16 -41.42
C GLN A 117 68.04 27.33 -40.80
N ASP A 118 68.30 26.61 -39.70
CA ASP A 118 67.31 25.86 -38.96
C ASP A 118 66.21 26.76 -38.37
N GLN A 119 66.55 27.95 -37.87
CA GLN A 119 65.56 28.96 -37.46
C GLN A 119 64.64 29.37 -38.62
N LYS A 120 65.17 29.57 -39.84
CA LYS A 120 64.35 29.85 -41.03
C LYS A 120 63.47 28.68 -41.43
N VAL A 121 63.99 27.45 -41.36
CA VAL A 121 63.21 26.22 -41.63
C VAL A 121 62.12 26.03 -40.57
N MET A 122 62.40 26.35 -39.30
CA MET A 122 61.43 26.28 -38.20
C MET A 122 60.34 27.34 -38.36
N ALA A 123 60.67 28.59 -38.69
CA ALA A 123 59.69 29.64 -38.97
C ALA A 123 58.79 29.27 -40.16
N ASN A 124 59.35 28.72 -41.24
CA ASN A 124 58.57 28.24 -42.39
C ASN A 124 57.66 27.03 -42.05
N LYS A 125 58.07 26.17 -41.10
CA LYS A 125 57.22 25.08 -40.58
C LYS A 125 56.11 25.62 -39.67
N PHE A 126 56.41 26.66 -38.87
CA PHE A 126 55.45 27.30 -37.97
C PHE A 126 54.34 28.01 -38.76
N GLY A 127 54.69 28.83 -39.76
CA GLY A 127 53.69 29.49 -40.61
C GLY A 127 52.76 28.51 -41.35
N LYS A 128 53.26 27.32 -41.72
CA LYS A 128 52.42 26.24 -42.28
C LYS A 128 51.51 25.55 -41.26
N LEU A 129 51.90 25.51 -39.99
CA LEU A 129 51.03 25.05 -38.90
C LEU A 129 49.96 26.10 -38.59
N GLU A 130 50.30 27.38 -38.59
CA GLU A 130 49.33 28.48 -38.48
C GLU A 130 48.33 28.47 -39.63
N GLU A 131 48.81 28.37 -40.88
CA GLU A 131 47.98 28.22 -42.08
C GLU A 131 47.03 27.02 -41.95
N PHE A 132 47.55 25.82 -41.63
CA PHE A 132 46.74 24.62 -41.44
C PHE A 132 45.70 24.75 -40.32
N VAL A 133 46.05 25.37 -39.19
CA VAL A 133 45.12 25.58 -38.06
C VAL A 133 44.04 26.59 -38.42
N VAL A 134 44.37 27.68 -39.11
CA VAL A 134 43.38 28.65 -39.62
C VAL A 134 42.45 28.00 -40.64
N ASP A 135 42.99 27.20 -41.55
CA ASP A 135 42.22 26.52 -42.61
C ASP A 135 41.33 25.40 -42.05
N ALA A 136 41.74 24.73 -40.97
CA ALA A 136 40.94 23.76 -40.23
C ALA A 136 39.83 24.44 -39.43
N LEU A 137 40.14 25.49 -38.65
CA LEU A 137 39.15 26.26 -37.89
C LEU A 137 38.12 26.95 -38.80
N ALA A 138 38.54 27.44 -39.97
CA ALA A 138 37.62 28.03 -40.94
C ALA A 138 36.61 27.02 -41.49
N LYS A 139 37.03 25.76 -41.71
CA LYS A 139 36.14 24.66 -42.13
C LYS A 139 35.23 24.23 -40.98
N GLU A 140 35.77 24.01 -39.78
CA GLU A 140 35.00 23.65 -38.59
C GLU A 140 33.93 24.72 -38.26
N ILE A 141 34.25 26.01 -38.40
CA ILE A 141 33.29 27.11 -38.24
C ILE A 141 32.22 27.10 -39.35
N ALA A 142 32.58 26.79 -40.60
CA ALA A 142 31.62 26.69 -41.71
C ALA A 142 30.66 25.50 -41.52
N GLU A 143 31.21 24.32 -41.19
CA GLU A 143 30.46 23.09 -40.88
C GLU A 143 29.54 23.31 -39.67
N PHE A 144 30.04 23.92 -38.59
CA PHE A 144 29.21 24.29 -37.43
C PHE A 144 28.10 25.30 -37.77
N HIS A 145 28.30 26.17 -38.77
CA HIS A 145 27.26 27.07 -39.29
C HIS A 145 26.22 26.35 -40.17
N GLU A 146 26.55 25.19 -40.73
CA GLU A 146 25.63 24.32 -41.48
C GLU A 146 24.84 23.42 -40.51
N ASP A 147 25.52 22.69 -39.63
CA ASP A 147 24.94 21.91 -38.51
C ASP A 147 23.93 22.73 -37.70
N LYS A 148 24.22 24.02 -37.44
CA LYS A 148 23.32 24.90 -36.71
C LYS A 148 22.04 25.25 -37.48
N LYS A 149 22.06 25.28 -38.81
CA LYS A 149 20.86 25.43 -39.66
C LYS A 149 20.08 24.14 -39.65
N ASP A 150 20.73 23.01 -39.90
CA ASP A 150 20.11 21.68 -39.89
C ASP A 150 19.46 21.36 -38.54
N LEU A 151 20.10 21.73 -37.43
CA LEU A 151 19.54 21.62 -36.09
C LEU A 151 18.32 22.54 -35.87
N ALA A 152 18.22 23.67 -36.58
CA ALA A 152 17.03 24.53 -36.55
C ALA A 152 15.91 23.96 -37.44
N GLU A 153 16.22 23.52 -38.65
CA GLU A 153 15.26 22.93 -39.59
C GLU A 153 14.69 21.61 -39.09
N THR A 154 15.52 20.73 -38.52
CA THR A 154 15.06 19.50 -37.86
C THR A 154 14.16 19.80 -36.66
N LYS A 155 14.45 20.81 -35.83
CA LYS A 155 13.56 21.25 -34.75
C LYS A 155 12.23 21.78 -35.28
N VAL A 156 12.22 22.62 -36.31
CA VAL A 156 10.99 23.13 -36.93
C VAL A 156 10.18 21.99 -37.56
N ARG A 157 10.84 21.04 -38.23
CA ARG A 157 10.24 19.83 -38.80
C ARG A 157 9.59 18.95 -37.73
N LEU A 158 10.31 18.65 -36.65
CA LEU A 158 9.79 17.88 -35.51
C LEU A 158 8.63 18.59 -34.80
N ILE A 159 8.68 19.92 -34.63
CA ILE A 159 7.56 20.69 -34.05
C ILE A 159 6.31 20.63 -34.94
N ARG A 160 6.49 20.73 -36.26
CA ARG A 160 5.39 20.60 -37.24
C ARG A 160 4.78 19.20 -37.23
N GLU A 161 5.60 18.16 -37.28
CA GLU A 161 5.18 16.75 -37.24
C GLU A 161 4.50 16.40 -35.90
N ALA A 162 5.07 16.84 -34.77
CA ALA A 162 4.46 16.70 -33.46
C ALA A 162 3.12 17.43 -33.35
N LYS A 163 2.98 18.63 -33.93
CA LYS A 163 1.71 19.38 -33.96
C LYS A 163 0.64 18.65 -34.80
N GLU A 164 1.03 18.05 -35.93
CA GLU A 164 0.13 17.25 -36.76
C GLU A 164 -0.30 15.96 -36.05
N HIS A 165 0.64 15.22 -35.46
CA HIS A 165 0.35 14.03 -34.66
C HIS A 165 -0.52 14.36 -33.44
N LEU A 166 -0.25 15.46 -32.74
CA LEU A 166 -1.07 15.94 -31.61
C LEU A 166 -2.49 16.32 -32.07
N SER A 167 -2.66 16.87 -33.28
CA SER A 167 -3.99 17.11 -33.86
C SER A 167 -4.73 15.81 -34.16
N LYS A 168 -4.07 14.83 -34.79
CA LYS A 168 -4.61 13.48 -35.05
C LYS A 168 -5.01 12.77 -33.74
N VAL A 169 -4.15 12.84 -32.71
CA VAL A 169 -4.42 12.29 -31.37
C VAL A 169 -5.63 12.97 -30.74
N LYS A 170 -5.69 14.32 -30.74
CA LYS A 170 -6.84 15.08 -30.22
C LYS A 170 -8.15 14.68 -30.91
N GLN A 171 -8.17 14.60 -32.24
CA GLN A 171 -9.35 14.16 -32.98
C GLN A 171 -9.74 12.72 -32.57
N SER A 172 -8.78 11.78 -32.55
CA SER A 172 -9.06 10.40 -32.15
C SER A 172 -9.54 10.26 -30.70
N PHE A 173 -9.10 11.16 -29.81
CA PHE A 173 -9.54 11.25 -28.41
C PHE A 173 -10.96 11.79 -28.31
N ILE A 174 -11.30 12.85 -29.05
CA ILE A 174 -12.65 13.40 -29.12
C ILE A 174 -13.62 12.36 -29.70
N GLU A 175 -13.27 11.69 -30.79
CA GLU A 175 -14.10 10.65 -31.40
C GLU A 175 -14.34 9.45 -30.47
N LYS A 176 -13.31 8.99 -29.75
CA LYS A 176 -13.42 7.91 -28.76
C LYS A 176 -14.22 8.36 -27.53
N GLY A 177 -13.95 9.56 -27.01
CA GLY A 177 -14.65 10.16 -25.88
C GLY A 177 -16.14 10.33 -26.17
N ALA A 178 -16.50 10.90 -27.32
CA ALA A 178 -17.88 11.02 -27.78
C ALA A 178 -18.57 9.65 -27.83
N LYS A 179 -17.97 8.64 -28.46
CA LYS A 179 -18.51 7.27 -28.53
C LYS A 179 -18.65 6.58 -27.16
N VAL A 180 -17.83 6.94 -26.16
CA VAL A 180 -17.96 6.44 -24.78
C VAL A 180 -19.06 7.17 -24.02
N VAL A 181 -19.18 8.49 -24.17
CA VAL A 181 -20.28 9.28 -23.57
C VAL A 181 -21.62 8.87 -24.18
N GLU A 182 -21.71 8.79 -25.51
CA GLU A 182 -22.87 8.30 -26.27
C GLU A 182 -23.34 6.94 -25.76
N LYS A 183 -22.44 5.94 -25.70
CA LYS A 183 -22.77 4.59 -25.19
C LYS A 183 -23.19 4.59 -23.73
N THR A 184 -22.57 5.43 -22.89
CA THR A 184 -22.92 5.54 -21.47
C THR A 184 -24.30 6.15 -21.30
N VAL A 185 -24.56 7.31 -21.92
CA VAL A 185 -25.85 8.02 -21.87
C VAL A 185 -26.96 7.16 -22.48
N ALA A 186 -26.73 6.53 -23.63
CA ALA A 186 -27.70 5.62 -24.24
C ALA A 186 -28.00 4.41 -23.35
N LYS A 187 -26.99 3.82 -22.69
CA LYS A 187 -27.21 2.70 -21.75
C LYS A 187 -28.00 3.14 -20.51
N THR A 188 -27.63 4.28 -19.92
CA THR A 188 -28.33 4.84 -18.75
C THR A 188 -29.79 5.17 -19.09
N LEU A 189 -30.05 5.90 -20.17
CA LEU A 189 -31.41 6.23 -20.60
C LEU A 189 -32.24 4.98 -20.94
N ASN A 190 -31.68 3.96 -21.59
CA ASN A 190 -32.41 2.70 -21.82
C ASN A 190 -32.73 1.96 -20.52
N ASN A 191 -31.84 1.99 -19.53
CA ASN A 191 -32.11 1.42 -18.21
C ASN A 191 -33.20 2.22 -17.47
N GLU A 192 -33.10 3.55 -17.42
CA GLU A 192 -34.07 4.45 -16.77
C GLU A 192 -35.46 4.35 -17.42
N ILE A 193 -35.54 4.30 -18.75
CA ILE A 193 -36.80 4.09 -19.49
C ILE A 193 -37.39 2.69 -19.22
N SER A 194 -36.53 1.66 -19.10
CA SER A 194 -36.99 0.30 -18.77
C SER A 194 -37.53 0.22 -17.34
N GLN A 195 -36.84 0.84 -16.37
CA GLN A 195 -37.28 0.92 -14.99
C GLN A 195 -38.58 1.74 -14.88
N LEU A 196 -38.65 2.93 -15.49
CA LEU A 196 -39.86 3.75 -15.51
C LEU A 196 -41.06 3.01 -16.12
N LYS A 197 -40.83 2.19 -17.16
CA LYS A 197 -41.87 1.32 -17.73
C LYS A 197 -42.30 0.23 -16.74
N GLU A 198 -41.36 -0.41 -16.04
CA GLU A 198 -41.66 -1.40 -15.01
C GLU A 198 -42.45 -0.79 -13.84
N ASP A 199 -42.05 0.39 -13.36
CA ASP A 199 -42.76 1.17 -12.34
C ASP A 199 -44.19 1.53 -12.80
N ILE A 200 -44.37 1.94 -14.05
CA ILE A 200 -45.69 2.21 -14.65
C ILE A 200 -46.54 0.93 -14.73
N ASP A 201 -45.98 -0.20 -15.14
CA ASP A 201 -46.72 -1.46 -15.25
C ASP A 201 -47.00 -2.08 -13.86
N VAL A 202 -46.17 -1.85 -12.84
CA VAL A 202 -46.46 -2.15 -11.43
C VAL A 202 -47.57 -1.25 -10.90
N ALA A 203 -47.51 0.07 -11.14
CA ALA A 203 -48.56 1.00 -10.75
C ALA A 203 -49.91 0.65 -11.38
N ARG A 204 -49.92 0.25 -12.66
CA ARG A 204 -51.13 -0.26 -13.36
C ARG A 204 -51.67 -1.54 -12.74
N ARG A 205 -50.81 -2.52 -12.41
CA ARG A 205 -51.24 -3.76 -11.74
C ARG A 205 -51.83 -3.47 -10.35
N ASN A 206 -51.23 -2.55 -9.62
CA ASN A 206 -51.70 -2.14 -8.29
C ASN A 206 -53.02 -1.37 -8.36
N ASP A 207 -53.19 -0.46 -9.32
CA ASP A 207 -54.45 0.26 -9.53
C ASP A 207 -55.58 -0.67 -10.01
N PHE A 208 -55.27 -1.59 -10.94
CA PHE A 208 -56.21 -2.63 -11.39
C PHE A 208 -56.60 -3.58 -10.25
N GLY A 209 -55.63 -4.03 -9.45
CA GLY A 209 -55.86 -4.89 -8.27
C GLY A 209 -56.69 -4.17 -7.19
N ARG A 210 -56.38 -2.89 -6.92
CA ARG A 210 -57.20 -2.03 -6.06
C ARG A 210 -58.61 -1.91 -6.60
N LYS A 211 -58.79 -1.62 -7.90
CA LYS A 211 -60.11 -1.46 -8.50
C LYS A 211 -60.93 -2.75 -8.46
N ILE A 212 -60.32 -3.91 -8.68
CA ILE A 212 -60.97 -5.21 -8.47
C ILE A 212 -61.37 -5.40 -7.00
N PHE A 213 -60.49 -5.07 -6.05
CA PHE A 213 -60.78 -5.17 -4.63
C PHE A 213 -61.91 -4.22 -4.20
N GLU A 214 -61.90 -2.97 -4.68
CA GLU A 214 -62.94 -1.96 -4.46
C GLU A 214 -64.28 -2.44 -5.02
N THR A 215 -64.37 -2.81 -6.30
CA THR A 215 -65.64 -3.29 -6.88
C THR A 215 -66.10 -4.62 -6.27
N PHE A 216 -65.19 -5.53 -5.91
CA PHE A 216 -65.57 -6.76 -5.20
C PHE A 216 -66.06 -6.47 -3.78
N ALA A 217 -65.45 -5.51 -3.07
CA ALA A 217 -65.91 -5.09 -1.76
C ALA A 217 -67.25 -4.34 -1.83
N GLU A 218 -67.48 -3.51 -2.85
CA GLU A 218 -68.76 -2.87 -3.11
C GLU A 218 -69.86 -3.90 -3.42
N GLU A 219 -69.64 -4.82 -4.36
CA GLU A 219 -70.58 -5.91 -4.68
C GLU A 219 -70.81 -6.85 -3.49
N TYR A 220 -69.77 -7.21 -2.74
CA TYR A 220 -69.91 -8.05 -1.54
C TYR A 220 -70.71 -7.34 -0.44
N ASN A 221 -70.43 -6.06 -0.16
CA ASN A 221 -71.22 -5.30 0.81
C ASN A 221 -72.67 -5.11 0.34
N ASN A 222 -72.90 -4.73 -0.91
CA ASN A 222 -74.23 -4.53 -1.47
C ASN A 222 -75.05 -5.82 -1.44
N SER A 223 -74.50 -6.92 -1.96
CA SER A 223 -75.17 -8.22 -2.00
C SER A 223 -75.40 -8.77 -0.59
N TYR A 224 -74.34 -8.91 0.22
CA TYR A 224 -74.44 -9.59 1.52
C TYR A 224 -75.18 -8.77 2.58
N MET A 225 -75.14 -7.43 2.51
CA MET A 225 -76.01 -6.60 3.36
C MET A 225 -77.46 -6.58 2.86
N ASN A 226 -77.71 -6.68 1.55
CA ASN A 226 -79.10 -6.77 1.08
C ASN A 226 -79.72 -8.13 1.41
N GLU A 227 -79.02 -9.25 1.25
CA GLU A 227 -79.43 -10.57 1.74
C GLU A 227 -79.69 -10.56 3.25
N LYS A 228 -78.80 -9.93 4.03
CA LYS A 228 -79.00 -9.73 5.48
C LYS A 228 -80.22 -8.84 5.78
N SER A 229 -80.54 -7.88 4.92
CA SER A 229 -81.75 -7.06 5.04
C SER A 229 -83.01 -7.85 4.71
N GLU A 230 -82.96 -8.73 3.70
CA GLU A 230 -84.11 -9.51 3.23
C GLU A 230 -84.42 -10.68 4.15
N THR A 231 -83.42 -11.38 4.65
CA THR A 231 -83.56 -12.35 5.75
C THR A 231 -84.09 -11.68 7.02
N ALA A 232 -83.64 -10.47 7.38
CA ALA A 232 -84.18 -9.72 8.51
C ALA A 232 -85.62 -9.20 8.29
N LYS A 233 -86.00 -8.85 7.05
CA LYS A 233 -87.40 -8.54 6.68
C LYS A 233 -88.27 -9.79 6.78
N LEU A 234 -87.81 -10.94 6.28
CA LEU A 234 -88.50 -12.23 6.36
C LEU A 234 -88.71 -12.67 7.81
N LEU A 235 -87.69 -12.59 8.66
CA LEU A 235 -87.81 -12.86 10.11
C LEU A 235 -88.89 -11.99 10.77
N LYS A 236 -88.91 -10.68 10.48
CA LYS A 236 -89.96 -9.78 11.00
C LYS A 236 -91.36 -10.12 10.47
N VAL A 237 -91.48 -10.60 9.23
CA VAL A 237 -92.77 -11.08 8.69
C VAL A 237 -93.20 -12.37 9.38
N VAL A 238 -92.28 -13.29 9.70
CA VAL A 238 -92.57 -14.49 10.50
C VAL A 238 -93.00 -14.12 11.92
N GLU A 239 -92.26 -13.27 12.64
CA GLU A 239 -92.65 -12.79 13.98
C GLU A 239 -94.05 -12.12 13.99
N LEU A 240 -94.40 -11.37 12.95
CA LEU A 240 -95.72 -10.76 12.81
C LEU A 240 -96.80 -11.81 12.49
N LYS A 241 -96.46 -12.87 11.74
CA LYS A 241 -97.37 -13.99 11.47
C LYS A 241 -97.62 -14.84 12.71
N ASP A 242 -96.60 -15.11 13.51
CA ASP A 242 -96.74 -15.85 14.77
C ASP A 242 -97.59 -15.08 15.78
N LYS A 243 -97.43 -13.75 15.87
CA LYS A 243 -98.32 -12.88 16.66
C LYS A 243 -99.76 -12.90 16.13
N GLN A 244 -99.98 -12.80 14.81
CA GLN A 244 -101.30 -12.92 14.21
C GLN A 244 -101.95 -14.29 14.47
N LEU A 245 -101.18 -15.38 14.45
CA LEU A 245 -101.65 -16.73 14.78
C LEU A 245 -101.99 -16.88 16.27
N ALA A 246 -101.17 -16.34 17.17
CA ALA A 246 -101.45 -16.32 18.60
C ALA A 246 -102.74 -15.53 18.93
N GLU A 247 -102.93 -14.35 18.33
CA GLU A 247 -104.16 -13.57 18.46
C GLU A 247 -105.37 -14.26 17.84
N ALA A 248 -105.22 -14.91 16.68
CA ALA A 248 -106.28 -15.69 16.04
C ALA A 248 -106.71 -16.88 16.89
N ASN A 249 -105.76 -17.64 17.44
CA ASN A 249 -106.02 -18.78 18.32
C ASN A 249 -106.69 -18.34 19.63
N ALA A 250 -106.18 -17.28 20.28
CA ALA A 250 -106.80 -16.73 21.49
C ALA A 250 -108.23 -16.21 21.24
N ASN A 251 -108.54 -15.71 20.04
CA ASN A 251 -109.89 -15.32 19.65
C ASN A 251 -110.76 -16.51 19.21
N ALA A 252 -110.17 -17.58 18.68
CA ALA A 252 -110.86 -18.84 18.40
C ALA A 252 -111.30 -19.53 19.70
N GLU A 253 -110.43 -19.61 20.72
CA GLU A 253 -110.78 -20.12 22.05
C GLU A 253 -111.93 -19.34 22.70
N LYS A 254 -111.89 -18.00 22.65
CA LYS A 254 -112.97 -17.15 23.17
C LYS A 254 -114.30 -17.42 22.45
N LYS A 255 -114.27 -17.65 21.13
CA LYS A 255 -115.45 -18.02 20.35
C LYS A 255 -115.95 -19.43 20.69
N ALA A 256 -115.06 -20.41 20.86
CA ALA A 256 -115.43 -21.77 21.25
C ALA A 256 -116.16 -21.77 22.61
N LYS A 257 -115.58 -21.13 23.63
CA LYS A 257 -116.18 -20.98 24.96
C LYS A 257 -117.53 -20.24 24.93
N LEU A 258 -117.71 -19.28 24.02
CA LEU A 258 -119.00 -18.60 23.80
C LEU A 258 -120.04 -19.52 23.15
N VAL A 259 -119.64 -20.35 22.17
CA VAL A 259 -120.52 -21.33 21.50
C VAL A 259 -120.95 -22.42 22.49
N GLU A 260 -120.01 -23.00 23.25
CA GLU A 260 -120.32 -23.99 24.30
C GLU A 260 -121.34 -23.46 25.32
N SER A 261 -121.18 -22.20 25.75
CA SER A 261 -122.14 -21.53 26.64
C SER A 261 -123.52 -21.34 26.01
N LYS A 262 -123.60 -21.11 24.69
CA LYS A 262 -124.88 -20.92 23.99
C LYS A 262 -125.57 -22.22 23.63
N ASP A 263 -124.83 -23.27 23.26
CA ASP A 263 -125.39 -24.61 23.07
C ASP A 263 -125.91 -25.19 24.39
N ALA A 264 -125.29 -24.87 25.52
CA ALA A 264 -125.80 -25.23 26.86
C ALA A 264 -127.13 -24.52 27.18
N GLU A 265 -127.24 -23.20 26.93
CA GLU A 265 -128.49 -22.46 27.07
C GLU A 265 -129.60 -23.03 26.16
N ILE A 266 -129.28 -23.32 24.89
CA ILE A 266 -130.24 -23.85 23.91
C ILE A 266 -130.75 -25.24 24.32
N LYS A 267 -129.88 -26.15 24.79
CA LYS A 267 -130.30 -27.47 25.30
C LYS A 267 -131.27 -27.33 26.48
N ASN A 268 -130.92 -26.53 27.48
CA ASN A 268 -131.77 -26.28 28.65
C ASN A 268 -133.13 -25.68 28.27
N ALA A 269 -133.17 -24.75 27.31
CA ALA A 269 -134.40 -24.18 26.79
C ALA A 269 -135.27 -25.20 26.05
N VAL A 270 -134.68 -26.05 25.19
CA VAL A 270 -135.39 -27.09 24.44
C VAL A 270 -135.95 -28.17 25.36
N GLU A 271 -135.21 -28.61 26.37
CA GLU A 271 -135.72 -29.57 27.37
C GLU A 271 -136.85 -28.96 28.21
N THR A 272 -136.72 -27.71 28.63
CA THR A 272 -137.77 -26.99 29.38
C THR A 272 -139.05 -26.82 28.56
N ALA A 273 -138.93 -26.57 27.25
CA ALA A 273 -140.08 -26.48 26.35
C ALA A 273 -140.80 -27.83 26.21
N LYS A 274 -140.07 -28.89 25.81
CA LYS A 274 -140.62 -30.26 25.68
C LYS A 274 -141.27 -30.77 26.96
N ARG A 275 -140.68 -30.44 28.12
CA ARG A 275 -141.23 -30.77 29.44
C ARG A 275 -142.59 -30.12 29.69
N LYS A 276 -142.75 -28.84 29.35
CA LYS A 276 -144.04 -28.14 29.52
C LYS A 276 -145.10 -28.65 28.55
N GLU A 277 -144.72 -28.93 27.31
CA GLU A 277 -145.60 -29.45 26.26
C GLU A 277 -146.17 -30.82 26.66
N THR A 278 -145.30 -31.78 26.96
CA THR A 278 -145.70 -33.15 27.37
C THR A 278 -146.51 -33.17 28.67
N ILE A 279 -146.16 -32.38 29.69
CA ILE A 279 -147.00 -32.26 30.91
C ILE A 279 -148.37 -31.64 30.59
N SER A 280 -148.42 -30.63 29.72
CA SER A 280 -149.69 -29.98 29.34
C SER A 280 -150.62 -30.92 28.58
N GLU A 281 -150.07 -31.74 27.68
CA GLU A 281 -150.81 -32.72 26.87
C GLU A 281 -151.33 -33.88 27.72
N LEU A 282 -150.45 -34.56 28.48
CA LEU A 282 -150.82 -35.69 29.33
C LEU A 282 -151.92 -35.31 30.33
N VAL A 283 -151.82 -34.13 30.95
CA VAL A 283 -152.79 -33.66 31.95
C VAL A 283 -153.88 -32.76 31.34
N ALA A 284 -154.12 -32.83 30.03
CA ALA A 284 -155.25 -32.14 29.38
C ALA A 284 -156.65 -32.72 29.69
N PRO A 285 -156.87 -34.06 29.75
CA PRO A 285 -158.21 -34.64 29.89
C PRO A 285 -158.68 -34.85 31.34
N LEU A 286 -157.88 -34.47 32.35
CA LEU A 286 -158.23 -34.66 33.77
C LEU A 286 -159.02 -33.46 34.32
N SER A 287 -159.89 -33.71 35.31
CA SER A 287 -160.59 -32.63 36.01
C SER A 287 -159.63 -31.77 36.84
N LYS A 288 -160.04 -30.55 37.21
CA LYS A 288 -159.11 -29.52 37.75
C LYS A 288 -158.32 -29.97 38.98
N GLU A 289 -158.97 -30.64 39.95
CA GLU A 289 -158.32 -31.12 41.17
C GLU A 289 -157.37 -32.30 40.88
N GLN A 290 -157.78 -33.21 40.00
CA GLN A 290 -156.95 -34.32 39.53
C GLN A 290 -155.74 -33.82 38.73
N LYS A 291 -155.87 -32.70 38.02
CA LYS A 291 -154.79 -32.05 37.28
C LYS A 291 -153.69 -31.52 38.20
N GLU A 292 -154.05 -30.83 39.28
CA GLU A 292 -153.08 -30.33 40.27
C GLU A 292 -152.34 -31.50 40.95
N ILE A 293 -153.06 -32.53 41.42
CA ILE A 293 -152.46 -33.73 42.04
C ILE A 293 -151.50 -34.45 41.09
N MET A 294 -151.87 -34.59 39.81
CA MET A 294 -151.02 -35.25 38.81
C MET A 294 -149.80 -34.40 38.44
N GLN A 295 -149.93 -33.07 38.42
CA GLN A 295 -148.83 -32.17 38.09
C GLN A 295 -147.76 -32.17 39.19
N ASP A 296 -148.16 -32.15 40.47
CA ASP A 296 -147.26 -32.33 41.63
C ASP A 296 -146.50 -33.68 41.57
N LEU A 297 -147.18 -34.76 41.20
CA LEU A 297 -146.58 -36.10 41.08
C LEU A 297 -145.58 -36.23 39.92
N LEU A 298 -145.66 -35.35 38.92
CA LEU A 298 -144.78 -35.37 37.74
C LEU A 298 -143.66 -34.32 37.78
N GLU A 299 -143.71 -33.34 38.69
CA GLU A 299 -142.75 -32.23 38.74
C GLU A 299 -141.28 -32.70 38.86
N SER A 300 -141.01 -33.77 39.61
CA SER A 300 -139.65 -34.32 39.81
C SER A 300 -139.23 -35.44 38.85
N VAL A 301 -140.05 -35.77 37.84
CA VAL A 301 -139.79 -36.90 36.91
C VAL A 301 -139.00 -36.45 35.69
N ALA A 302 -137.96 -37.19 35.29
CA ALA A 302 -137.19 -36.89 34.06
C ALA A 302 -138.08 -36.88 32.81
N THR A 303 -137.81 -35.98 31.85
CA THR A 303 -138.72 -35.64 30.74
C THR A 303 -139.11 -36.88 29.90
N ASP A 304 -138.15 -37.74 29.57
CA ASP A 304 -138.38 -38.97 28.77
C ASP A 304 -139.19 -40.06 29.50
N LYS A 305 -139.57 -39.82 30.76
CA LYS A 305 -140.29 -40.77 31.63
C LYS A 305 -141.64 -40.23 32.14
N LEU A 306 -142.04 -39.02 31.69
CA LEU A 306 -143.29 -38.38 32.09
C LEU A 306 -144.53 -39.23 31.76
N GLU A 307 -144.65 -39.69 30.53
CA GLU A 307 -145.79 -40.50 30.05
C GLU A 307 -145.92 -41.84 30.80
N GLY A 308 -144.80 -42.54 31.02
CA GLY A 308 -144.78 -43.81 31.76
C GLY A 308 -145.18 -43.65 33.23
N ASN A 309 -144.76 -42.56 33.88
CA ASN A 309 -145.16 -42.27 35.26
C ASN A 309 -146.60 -41.73 35.35
N PHE A 310 -147.04 -40.90 34.42
CA PHE A 310 -148.42 -40.41 34.33
C PHE A 310 -149.42 -41.58 34.29
N ASN A 311 -149.22 -42.52 33.34
CA ASN A 311 -150.08 -43.70 33.21
C ASN A 311 -150.05 -44.61 34.47
N LYS A 312 -148.95 -44.61 35.22
CA LYS A 312 -148.82 -45.37 36.47
C LYS A 312 -149.56 -44.71 37.66
N TYR A 313 -149.63 -43.38 37.70
CA TYR A 313 -150.34 -42.65 38.76
C TYR A 313 -151.82 -42.42 38.45
N LEU A 314 -152.22 -42.44 37.18
CA LEU A 314 -153.59 -42.18 36.72
C LEU A 314 -154.67 -42.99 37.47
N PRO A 315 -154.53 -44.31 37.73
CA PRO A 315 -155.53 -45.06 38.50
C PRO A 315 -155.68 -44.55 39.95
N ALA A 316 -154.57 -44.21 40.61
CA ALA A 316 -154.58 -43.73 42.00
C ALA A 316 -155.19 -42.32 42.14
N VAL A 317 -155.13 -41.51 41.08
CA VAL A 317 -155.73 -40.16 41.01
C VAL A 317 -157.21 -40.20 40.60
N ILE A 318 -157.67 -41.27 39.94
CA ILE A 318 -159.09 -41.50 39.64
C ILE A 318 -159.82 -42.15 40.83
N ASP A 319 -159.26 -43.21 41.44
CA ASP A 319 -159.89 -43.93 42.56
C ASP A 319 -159.76 -43.22 43.93
N GLY A 320 -159.42 -41.92 43.94
CA GLY A 320 -159.61 -41.03 45.08
C GLY A 320 -158.83 -41.36 46.36
N LYS A 321 -157.73 -42.12 46.28
CA LYS A 321 -157.01 -42.63 47.45
C LYS A 321 -155.56 -42.16 47.51
N SER A 322 -155.36 -41.01 48.17
CA SER A 322 -154.05 -40.39 48.31
C SER A 322 -153.05 -41.24 49.12
N VAL A 323 -151.81 -41.29 48.64
CA VAL A 323 -150.63 -41.77 49.39
C VAL A 323 -149.52 -40.75 49.19
N ALA A 324 -148.87 -40.33 50.27
CA ALA A 324 -148.12 -39.06 50.28
C ALA A 324 -146.61 -39.23 50.50
N LYS A 325 -145.86 -38.39 49.74
CA LYS A 325 -144.61 -37.70 50.11
C LYS A 325 -143.28 -38.47 50.22
N LYS A 326 -142.23 -37.68 49.89
CA LYS A 326 -140.80 -37.77 50.27
C LYS A 326 -139.96 -38.89 49.64
N ALA A 327 -138.66 -38.71 49.41
CA ALA A 327 -137.83 -37.49 49.40
C ALA A 327 -136.53 -37.75 48.61
N THR A 328 -135.83 -36.68 48.19
CA THR A 328 -134.50 -36.74 47.57
C THR A 328 -133.38 -36.25 48.49
N LEU A 329 -132.28 -37.00 48.48
CA LEU A 329 -130.97 -36.83 49.12
C LEU A 329 -129.97 -37.60 48.20
N THR A 330 -128.67 -37.32 48.04
CA THR A 330 -127.74 -36.27 48.53
C THR A 330 -126.48 -36.28 47.64
N GLU A 331 -125.61 -35.28 47.82
CA GLU A 331 -124.11 -35.28 47.76
C GLU A 331 -123.37 -36.65 47.60
N ALA A 332 -122.16 -36.76 47.03
CA ALA A 332 -121.21 -35.84 46.34
C ALA A 332 -120.04 -36.69 45.74
N LYS A 333 -118.91 -36.07 45.30
CA LYS A 333 -117.49 -36.42 45.67
C LYS A 333 -116.40 -36.09 44.61
N GLU A 334 -115.21 -35.69 45.08
CA GLU A 334 -113.95 -35.46 44.33
C GLU A 334 -113.02 -36.71 44.24
N ILE A 335 -112.14 -36.81 43.22
CA ILE A 335 -110.98 -37.74 43.13
C ILE A 335 -109.79 -37.06 42.38
N THR A 336 -108.54 -37.54 42.55
CA THR A 336 -107.22 -36.88 42.28
C THR A 336 -106.18 -37.77 41.53
N GLY A 337 -105.02 -37.19 41.10
CA GLY A 337 -103.78 -37.86 40.60
C GLY A 337 -103.58 -37.89 39.06
N ASP A 338 -102.42 -38.18 38.42
CA ASP A 338 -100.97 -38.38 38.78
C ASP A 338 -100.15 -38.64 37.45
N LYS A 339 -98.81 -38.63 37.23
CA LYS A 339 -97.58 -37.88 37.69
C LYS A 339 -96.29 -38.40 36.96
N ILE A 340 -95.15 -37.67 37.00
CA ILE A 340 -93.73 -37.98 36.55
C ILE A 340 -93.45 -38.20 35.02
N ASP A 341 -92.22 -38.22 34.46
CA ASP A 341 -90.83 -38.58 34.91
C ASP A 341 -89.65 -37.66 34.41
N GLU A 342 -88.41 -37.89 34.88
CA GLU A 342 -87.19 -37.05 34.66
C GLU A 342 -85.96 -37.74 33.97
N ASN A 343 -84.97 -36.90 33.59
CA ASN A 343 -83.50 -37.08 33.77
C ASN A 343 -82.61 -37.66 32.63
N SER A 344 -81.64 -36.86 32.13
CA SER A 344 -80.22 -37.27 32.02
C SER A 344 -79.24 -36.14 31.61
N SER A 345 -78.23 -35.96 32.46
CA SER A 345 -76.93 -35.26 32.31
C SER A 345 -76.40 -34.80 30.93
N SER A 346 -75.98 -33.53 30.85
CA SER A 346 -74.59 -33.13 30.55
C SER A 346 -74.34 -31.65 30.86
N ALA A 347 -73.14 -31.29 31.34
CA ALA A 347 -72.77 -29.91 31.68
C ALA A 347 -71.30 -29.61 31.34
N SER A 348 -71.06 -28.43 30.77
CA SER A 348 -69.74 -27.77 30.77
C SER A 348 -69.88 -26.28 30.41
N ASP A 349 -68.96 -25.46 30.90
CA ASP A 349 -69.11 -24.00 31.00
C ASP A 349 -69.16 -23.24 29.68
N SER A 350 -70.03 -22.23 29.64
CA SER A 350 -69.80 -21.03 28.82
C SER A 350 -69.02 -19.98 29.62
N ALA A 351 -68.20 -19.19 28.91
CA ALA A 351 -67.44 -18.03 29.39
C ALA A 351 -66.27 -18.26 30.39
N LYS A 352 -65.06 -18.51 29.84
CA LYS A 352 -63.76 -17.84 30.20
C LYS A 352 -62.54 -18.48 29.48
N VAL A 353 -62.17 -17.99 28.29
CA VAL A 353 -60.84 -18.28 27.68
C VAL A 353 -60.22 -17.05 26.99
N ASP A 354 -60.98 -16.33 26.15
CA ASP A 354 -60.40 -15.35 25.20
C ASP A 354 -59.61 -14.19 25.82
N ASN A 355 -59.96 -13.76 27.05
CA ASN A 355 -59.33 -12.61 27.72
C ASN A 355 -57.81 -12.72 27.91
N VAL A 356 -57.19 -13.91 27.79
CA VAL A 356 -55.72 -14.06 27.92
C VAL A 356 -54.98 -13.71 26.62
N VAL A 357 -55.63 -13.87 25.45
CA VAL A 357 -55.02 -13.62 24.14
C VAL A 357 -54.92 -12.12 23.86
N ASP A 358 -56.00 -11.37 24.10
CA ASP A 358 -56.04 -9.94 23.81
C ASP A 358 -55.22 -9.10 24.80
N ILE A 359 -55.11 -9.54 26.07
CA ILE A 359 -54.22 -8.89 27.05
C ILE A 359 -52.74 -9.04 26.63
N ARG A 360 -52.33 -10.17 26.03
CA ARG A 360 -50.97 -10.28 25.46
C ARG A 360 -50.74 -9.32 24.31
N ARG A 361 -51.69 -9.22 23.37
CA ARG A 361 -51.62 -8.27 22.23
C ARG A 361 -51.52 -6.82 22.68
N LEU A 362 -52.25 -6.41 23.71
CA LEU A 362 -52.22 -5.06 24.26
C LEU A 362 -50.96 -4.76 25.10
N ALA A 363 -50.23 -5.78 25.55
CA ALA A 363 -49.04 -5.63 26.39
C ALA A 363 -47.70 -5.61 25.62
N GLY A 364 -47.70 -5.75 24.30
CA GLY A 364 -46.50 -5.57 23.47
C GLY A 364 -45.41 -6.63 23.62
N LEU A 365 -45.78 -7.86 24.00
CA LEU A 365 -44.89 -9.03 24.04
C LEU A 365 -45.43 -10.09 23.07
N ASN A 366 -44.58 -10.48 22.10
CA ASN A 366 -44.90 -11.29 20.92
C ASN A 366 -45.76 -12.54 21.19
#